data_AF-A0A7Y2B1G1-F1
#
_entry.id   AF-A0A7Y2B1G1-F1
#
_cell.length_a   1.000
_cell.length_b   1.000
_cell.length_c   1.000
_cell.angle_alpha   90.00
_cell.angle_beta   90.00
_cell.angle_gamma   90.00
#
_symmetry.space_group_name_H-M   'P 1'
#
loop_
_entity.id
_entity.type
_entity.pdbx_description
1 polymer ?
#
loop_
_entity_poly.entity_id
_entity_poly.type
_entity_poly.pdbx_seq_one_letter_code
_entity_poly.pdbx_strand_id
1 'polypeptide(L)'
;MLYKVDAEKGEGPELTKAHGVAGFPTFLMLTTDMEPVDRWMGYADPTSFVKTMKSTAVNPMTIAARQARYDAEQTAGDAAILARYAGATGEIDKALGLYRKAVSIGDGETYGYPIFELTMKKFREGGDDADPNMVIRAADNMVASGQGSDTEWIYMAFGMSRFAHGAEKPKMQKPYLETALAKTEKTIDPDLRRYRGDLLIEHALYIEENKEKAVTYKRGNMAEGWMEDAGELNSFAWWCFENKVNLQEAEEMARKGVELAPAGKEKAMILDTLAEICNERGSCESAVEYIEQAVKEDPESDYYKKQLERFRELLMSKS
;
A
#
# COMPACT_ATOMS: atom_id res chain seq x y z
N MET A 1 -2.04 -19.56 -23.89
CA MET A 1 -2.59 -18.32 -24.45
C MET A 1 -2.78 -17.35 -23.29
N LEU A 2 -2.35 -16.09 -23.41
CA LEU A 2 -2.68 -15.06 -22.42
C LEU A 2 -3.88 -14.27 -22.96
N TYR A 3 -4.95 -14.24 -22.20
CA TYR A 3 -6.17 -13.51 -22.54
C TYR A 3 -6.35 -12.36 -21.56
N LYS A 4 -6.34 -11.12 -22.06
CA LYS A 4 -6.45 -9.91 -21.25
C LYS A 4 -7.89 -9.43 -21.27
N VAL A 5 -8.46 -9.22 -20.10
CA VAL A 5 -9.84 -8.76 -19.93
C VAL A 5 -9.81 -7.44 -19.15
N ASP A 6 -10.43 -6.41 -19.71
CA ASP A 6 -10.77 -5.19 -18.97
C ASP A 6 -12.00 -5.51 -18.11
N ALA A 7 -11.83 -5.59 -16.79
CA ALA A 7 -12.88 -6.04 -15.90
C ALA A 7 -14.10 -5.10 -15.84
N GLU A 8 -13.96 -3.86 -16.31
CA GLU A 8 -15.00 -2.84 -16.28
C GLU A 8 -15.73 -2.67 -17.62
N LYS A 9 -15.22 -3.30 -18.70
CA LYS A 9 -15.72 -3.12 -20.07
C LYS A 9 -15.93 -4.43 -20.81
N GLY A 10 -16.76 -4.37 -21.86
CA GLY A 10 -17.04 -5.53 -22.70
C GLY A 10 -17.61 -6.69 -21.89
N GLU A 11 -17.00 -7.88 -22.04
CA GLU A 11 -17.34 -9.09 -21.29
C GLU A 11 -16.79 -9.14 -19.85
N GLY A 12 -15.95 -8.16 -19.47
CA GLY A 12 -15.27 -8.15 -18.17
C GLY A 12 -16.17 -8.22 -16.95
N PRO A 13 -17.27 -7.44 -16.88
CA PRO A 13 -18.19 -7.51 -15.74
C PRO A 13 -18.84 -8.89 -15.58
N GLU A 14 -19.20 -9.55 -16.69
CA GLU A 14 -19.79 -10.88 -16.68
C GLU A 14 -18.77 -11.95 -16.26
N LEU A 15 -17.54 -11.90 -16.80
CA LEU A 15 -16.45 -12.81 -16.42
C LEU A 15 -16.02 -12.63 -14.96
N THR A 16 -15.96 -11.39 -14.47
CA THR A 16 -15.67 -11.07 -13.07
C THR A 16 -16.68 -11.74 -12.15
N LYS A 17 -17.97 -11.63 -12.47
CA LYS A 17 -19.04 -12.27 -11.72
C LYS A 17 -18.99 -13.80 -11.84
N ALA A 18 -18.82 -14.33 -13.05
CA ALA A 18 -18.80 -15.77 -13.30
C ALA A 18 -17.66 -16.49 -12.57
N HIS A 19 -16.51 -15.84 -12.45
CA HIS A 19 -15.34 -16.40 -11.76
C HIS A 19 -15.19 -15.93 -10.31
N GLY A 20 -16.13 -15.13 -9.78
CA GLY A 20 -16.07 -14.61 -8.41
C GLY A 20 -14.80 -13.82 -8.13
N VAL A 21 -14.40 -12.94 -9.06
CA VAL A 21 -13.23 -12.06 -8.88
C VAL A 21 -13.59 -10.95 -7.89
N ALA A 22 -12.90 -10.91 -6.76
CA ALA A 22 -13.17 -9.96 -5.67
C ALA A 22 -12.16 -8.78 -5.60
N GLY A 23 -11.16 -8.75 -6.49
CA GLY A 23 -10.14 -7.71 -6.51
C GLY A 23 -9.29 -7.76 -7.77
N PHE A 24 -8.65 -6.65 -8.10
CA PHE A 24 -7.84 -6.51 -9.32
C PHE A 24 -6.39 -6.11 -9.00
N PRO A 25 -5.41 -6.57 -9.79
CA PRO A 25 -5.55 -7.61 -10.81
C PRO A 25 -5.80 -8.99 -10.17
N THR A 26 -6.54 -9.86 -10.88
CA THR A 26 -6.64 -11.29 -10.57
C THR A 26 -6.25 -12.08 -11.80
N PHE A 27 -5.43 -13.12 -11.60
CA PHE A 27 -5.00 -14.01 -12.65
C PHE A 27 -5.64 -15.38 -12.47
N LEU A 28 -6.18 -15.92 -13.55
CA LEU A 28 -6.82 -17.22 -13.62
C LEU A 28 -6.07 -18.07 -14.64
N MET A 29 -5.62 -19.25 -14.21
CA MET A 29 -5.19 -20.30 -15.14
C MET A 29 -6.31 -21.32 -15.22
N LEU A 30 -6.84 -21.52 -16.43
CA LEU A 30 -8.00 -22.38 -16.69
C LEU A 30 -7.65 -23.48 -17.70
N THR A 31 -8.35 -24.60 -17.64
CA THR A 31 -8.40 -25.58 -18.72
C THR A 31 -9.21 -25.05 -19.90
N THR A 32 -9.23 -25.78 -21.02
CA THR A 32 -10.11 -25.47 -22.16
C THR A 32 -11.60 -25.55 -21.81
N ASP A 33 -11.94 -26.31 -20.77
CA ASP A 33 -13.31 -26.47 -20.26
C ASP A 33 -13.64 -25.45 -19.15
N MET A 34 -12.82 -24.40 -19.03
CA MET A 34 -12.97 -23.32 -18.03
C MET A 34 -12.84 -23.78 -16.56
N GLU A 35 -12.25 -24.95 -16.32
CA GLU A 35 -11.98 -25.43 -14.97
C GLU A 35 -10.71 -24.78 -14.39
N PRO A 36 -10.69 -24.39 -13.11
CA PRO A 36 -9.54 -23.73 -12.51
C PRO A 36 -8.37 -24.69 -12.35
N VAL A 37 -7.19 -24.28 -12.83
CA VAL A 37 -5.88 -24.92 -12.60
C VAL A 37 -5.14 -24.20 -11.47
N ASP A 38 -5.22 -22.87 -11.44
CA ASP A 38 -4.61 -22.01 -10.43
C ASP A 38 -5.24 -20.61 -10.47
N ARG A 39 -5.09 -19.88 -9.36
CA ARG A 39 -5.57 -18.51 -9.19
C ARG A 39 -4.68 -17.76 -8.22
N TRP A 40 -4.34 -16.52 -8.55
CA TRP A 40 -3.73 -15.59 -7.60
C TRP A 40 -4.24 -14.18 -7.80
N MET A 41 -4.33 -13.44 -6.70
CA MET A 41 -4.78 -12.07 -6.66
C MET A 41 -3.59 -11.15 -6.35
N GLY A 42 -3.57 -9.98 -6.96
CA GLY A 42 -2.49 -9.04 -6.84
C GLY A 42 -1.34 -9.29 -7.82
N TYR A 43 -0.47 -8.30 -7.91
CA TYR A 43 0.74 -8.34 -8.71
C TYR A 43 1.91 -7.88 -7.85
N ALA A 44 2.92 -8.74 -7.71
CA ALA A 44 4.14 -8.42 -6.99
C ALA A 44 5.20 -7.84 -7.95
N ASP A 45 5.68 -8.65 -8.89
CA ASP A 45 6.68 -8.26 -9.89
C ASP A 45 6.73 -9.28 -11.04
N PRO A 46 7.37 -8.97 -12.18
CA PRO A 46 7.44 -9.89 -13.32
C PRO A 46 8.11 -11.22 -12.99
N THR A 47 9.12 -11.23 -12.12
CA THR A 47 9.87 -12.43 -11.75
C THR A 47 8.99 -13.36 -10.93
N SER A 48 8.30 -12.84 -9.92
CA SER A 48 7.36 -13.58 -9.09
C SER A 48 6.16 -14.09 -9.90
N PHE A 49 5.66 -13.28 -10.84
CA PHE A 49 4.61 -13.68 -11.77
C PHE A 49 5.04 -14.87 -12.63
N VAL A 50 6.22 -14.79 -13.26
CA VAL A 50 6.76 -15.87 -14.10
C VAL A 50 7.08 -17.11 -13.27
N LYS A 51 7.61 -16.97 -12.05
CA LYS A 51 7.85 -18.08 -11.12
C LYS A 51 6.53 -18.82 -10.83
N THR A 52 5.48 -18.08 -10.49
CA THR A 52 4.14 -18.63 -10.22
C THR A 52 3.60 -19.39 -11.42
N MET A 53 3.55 -18.73 -12.58
CA MET A 53 3.12 -19.34 -13.85
C MET A 53 3.87 -20.63 -14.18
N LYS A 54 5.21 -20.62 -14.07
CA LYS A 54 6.05 -21.79 -14.37
C LYS A 54 5.81 -22.92 -13.38
N SER A 55 5.68 -22.63 -12.08
CA SER A 55 5.45 -23.66 -11.06
C SER A 55 4.18 -24.47 -11.31
N THR A 56 3.12 -23.80 -11.75
CA THR A 56 1.85 -24.44 -12.10
C THR A 56 1.93 -25.18 -13.44
N ALA A 57 2.64 -24.62 -14.42
CA ALA A 57 2.76 -25.19 -15.76
C ALA A 57 3.58 -26.49 -15.82
N VAL A 58 4.40 -26.82 -14.81
CA VAL A 58 5.16 -28.09 -14.75
C VAL A 58 4.22 -29.30 -14.65
N ASN A 59 3.11 -29.17 -13.92
CA ASN A 59 2.09 -30.21 -13.77
C ASN A 59 0.71 -29.55 -13.76
N PRO A 60 0.19 -29.19 -14.95
CA PRO A 60 -1.10 -28.54 -15.07
C PRO A 60 -2.19 -29.57 -14.79
N MET A 61 -2.90 -29.37 -13.69
CA MET A 61 -4.07 -30.15 -13.30
C MET A 61 -5.06 -29.23 -12.63
N THR A 62 -6.34 -29.56 -12.71
CA THR A 62 -7.40 -28.78 -12.07
C THR A 62 -7.20 -28.74 -10.56
N ILE A 63 -7.74 -27.71 -9.91
CA ILE A 63 -7.74 -27.60 -8.45
C ILE A 63 -8.38 -28.84 -7.81
N ALA A 64 -9.43 -29.39 -8.41
CA ALA A 64 -10.08 -30.62 -7.94
C ALA A 64 -9.13 -31.84 -8.02
N ALA A 65 -8.47 -32.06 -9.17
CA ALA A 65 -7.50 -33.14 -9.31
C ALA A 65 -6.30 -32.96 -8.38
N ARG A 66 -5.87 -31.71 -8.18
CA ARG A 66 -4.78 -31.37 -7.26
C ARG A 66 -5.14 -31.65 -5.81
N GLN A 67 -6.37 -31.34 -5.41
CA GLN A 67 -6.88 -31.68 -4.08
C GLN A 67 -6.85 -33.19 -3.86
N ALA A 68 -7.37 -33.98 -4.81
CA ALA A 68 -7.37 -35.45 -4.70
C ALA A 68 -5.94 -36.02 -4.60
N ARG A 69 -4.99 -35.50 -5.37
CA ARG A 69 -3.58 -35.91 -5.26
C ARG A 69 -2.97 -35.50 -3.93
N TYR A 70 -3.24 -34.28 -3.47
CA TYR A 70 -2.74 -33.80 -2.20
C TYR A 70 -3.26 -34.63 -1.01
N ASP A 71 -4.53 -35.06 -1.06
CA ASP A 71 -5.11 -35.92 -0.03
C ASP A 71 -4.42 -37.30 0.03
N ALA A 72 -3.91 -37.79 -1.11
CA ALA A 72 -3.20 -39.07 -1.20
C ALA A 72 -1.69 -38.97 -0.89
N GLU A 73 -1.03 -37.91 -1.38
CA GLU A 73 0.44 -37.82 -1.43
C GLU A 73 1.03 -36.75 -0.49
N GLN A 74 0.21 -35.79 -0.04
CA GLN A 74 0.60 -34.65 0.80
C GLN A 74 1.89 -33.94 0.32
N THR A 75 1.98 -33.59 -0.96
CA THR A 75 3.15 -32.90 -1.50
C THR A 75 3.17 -31.41 -1.12
N ALA A 76 4.37 -30.84 -0.87
CA ALA A 76 4.53 -29.43 -0.58
C ALA A 76 4.07 -28.52 -1.74
N GLY A 77 4.34 -28.95 -2.98
CA GLY A 77 3.96 -28.21 -4.19
C GLY A 77 2.44 -28.10 -4.34
N ASP A 78 1.70 -29.18 -4.09
CA ASP A 78 0.24 -29.13 -4.16
C ASP A 78 -0.35 -28.29 -3.04
N ALA A 79 0.16 -28.44 -1.81
CA ALA A 79 -0.23 -27.59 -0.69
C ALA A 79 -0.07 -26.10 -1.03
N ALA A 80 1.06 -25.70 -1.61
CA ALA A 80 1.33 -24.30 -1.95
C ALA A 80 0.41 -23.74 -3.05
N ILE A 81 0.07 -24.53 -4.07
CA ILE A 81 -0.85 -24.11 -5.14
C ILE A 81 -2.28 -24.03 -4.60
N LEU A 82 -2.71 -25.04 -3.83
CA LEU A 82 -4.02 -25.02 -3.18
C LEU A 82 -4.15 -23.86 -2.18
N ALA A 83 -3.07 -23.52 -1.45
CA ALA A 83 -3.03 -22.39 -0.55
C ALA A 83 -3.23 -21.06 -1.28
N ARG A 84 -2.51 -20.86 -2.38
CA ARG A 84 -2.62 -19.66 -3.21
C ARG A 84 -4.03 -19.50 -3.79
N TYR A 85 -4.58 -20.60 -4.32
CA TYR A 85 -5.96 -20.62 -4.81
C TYR A 85 -6.96 -20.24 -3.71
N ALA A 86 -6.87 -20.89 -2.55
CA ALA A 86 -7.72 -20.61 -1.39
C ALA A 86 -7.60 -19.16 -0.93
N GLY A 87 -6.39 -18.60 -0.90
CA GLY A 87 -6.17 -17.20 -0.53
C GLY A 87 -6.85 -16.23 -1.51
N ALA A 88 -6.75 -16.53 -2.81
CA ALA A 88 -7.36 -15.73 -3.87
C ALA A 88 -8.89 -15.87 -3.95
N THR A 89 -9.48 -16.94 -3.42
CA THR A 89 -10.93 -17.12 -3.27
C THR A 89 -11.48 -16.62 -1.94
N GLY A 90 -10.62 -16.13 -1.04
CA GLY A 90 -11.02 -15.61 0.27
C GLY A 90 -11.14 -16.66 1.37
N GLU A 91 -10.76 -17.91 1.12
CA GLU A 91 -10.67 -18.98 2.13
C GLU A 91 -9.36 -18.83 2.96
N ILE A 92 -9.22 -17.73 3.70
CA ILE A 92 -7.96 -17.31 4.33
C ILE A 92 -7.40 -18.35 5.30
N ASP A 93 -8.23 -18.94 6.16
CA ASP A 93 -7.78 -19.93 7.14
C ASP A 93 -7.26 -21.20 6.49
N LYS A 94 -7.94 -21.66 5.44
CA LYS A 94 -7.52 -22.79 4.62
C LYS A 94 -6.19 -22.48 3.93
N ALA A 95 -6.04 -21.28 3.37
CA ALA A 95 -4.81 -20.83 2.74
C ALA A 95 -3.62 -20.82 3.71
N LEU A 96 -3.79 -20.22 4.90
CA LEU A 96 -2.76 -20.21 5.94
C LEU A 96 -2.39 -21.62 6.41
N GLY A 97 -3.38 -22.50 6.60
CA GLY A 97 -3.16 -23.90 6.96
C GLY A 97 -2.35 -24.65 5.91
N LEU A 98 -2.71 -24.50 4.63
CA LEU A 98 -2.02 -25.16 3.52
C LEU A 98 -0.60 -24.62 3.31
N TYR A 99 -0.36 -23.31 3.42
CA TYR A 99 1.00 -22.76 3.37
C TYR A 99 1.87 -23.30 4.51
N ARG A 100 1.38 -23.32 5.75
CA ARG A 100 2.12 -23.91 6.89
C ARG A 100 2.44 -25.38 6.65
N LYS A 101 1.50 -26.12 6.07
CA LYS A 101 1.71 -27.53 5.72
C LYS A 101 2.75 -27.68 4.60
N ALA A 102 2.72 -26.82 3.58
CA ALA A 102 3.74 -26.77 2.53
C ALA A 102 5.14 -26.53 3.11
N VAL A 103 5.28 -25.57 4.03
CA VAL A 103 6.55 -25.31 4.76
C VAL A 103 7.00 -26.54 5.55
N SER A 104 6.07 -27.23 6.22
CA SER A 104 6.42 -28.41 7.04
C SER A 104 6.81 -29.65 6.24
N ILE A 105 6.35 -29.77 4.99
CA ILE A 105 6.66 -30.91 4.10
C ILE A 105 7.92 -30.61 3.28
N GLY A 106 8.06 -29.37 2.82
CA GLY A 106 9.13 -28.95 1.93
C GLY A 106 10.48 -28.77 2.64
N ASP A 107 11.53 -28.68 1.84
CA ASP A 107 12.88 -28.34 2.30
C ASP A 107 13.33 -27.09 1.54
N GLY A 108 12.92 -25.91 2.02
CA GLY A 108 13.44 -24.64 1.50
C GLY A 108 12.43 -23.49 1.45
N GLU A 109 11.31 -23.62 0.74
CA GLU A 109 10.39 -22.49 0.53
C GLU A 109 9.60 -22.15 1.80
N THR A 110 9.69 -20.89 2.24
CA THR A 110 9.04 -20.44 3.49
C THR A 110 7.70 -19.76 3.30
N TYR A 111 7.38 -19.33 2.08
CA TYR A 111 6.16 -18.57 1.74
C TYR A 111 5.92 -17.38 2.69
N GLY A 112 7.00 -16.73 3.14
CA GLY A 112 6.95 -15.69 4.17
C GLY A 112 5.98 -14.57 3.86
N TYR A 113 6.08 -13.98 2.66
CA TYR A 113 5.19 -12.89 2.25
C TYR A 113 3.72 -13.32 2.05
N PRO A 114 3.39 -14.41 1.32
CA PRO A 114 2.01 -14.89 1.25
C PRO A 114 1.37 -15.15 2.63
N ILE A 115 2.13 -15.73 3.56
CA ILE A 115 1.65 -15.96 4.94
C ILE A 115 1.43 -14.63 5.65
N PHE A 116 2.37 -13.68 5.54
CA PHE A 116 2.25 -12.34 6.13
C PHE A 116 1.03 -11.58 5.60
N GLU A 117 0.84 -11.53 4.28
CA GLU A 117 -0.26 -10.81 3.63
C GLU A 117 -1.63 -11.38 4.04
N LEU A 118 -1.79 -12.71 4.00
CA LEU A 118 -3.01 -13.37 4.44
C LEU A 118 -3.28 -13.17 5.93
N THR A 119 -2.23 -13.16 6.75
CA THR A 119 -2.32 -12.89 8.19
C THR A 119 -2.76 -11.44 8.45
N MET A 120 -2.22 -10.47 7.70
CA MET A 120 -2.65 -9.06 7.74
C MET A 120 -4.10 -8.89 7.27
N LYS A 121 -4.55 -9.66 6.28
CA LYS A 121 -5.95 -9.65 5.85
C LYS A 121 -6.87 -10.20 6.94
N LYS A 122 -6.56 -11.37 7.50
CA LYS A 122 -7.32 -11.97 8.62
C LYS A 122 -7.42 -11.01 9.81
N PHE A 123 -6.30 -10.40 10.20
CA PHE A 123 -6.29 -9.43 11.31
C PHE A 123 -7.23 -8.24 11.06
N ARG A 124 -7.26 -7.71 9.82
CA ARG A 124 -8.15 -6.59 9.44
C ARG A 124 -9.62 -6.97 9.36
N GLU A 125 -9.94 -8.22 9.05
CA GLU A 125 -11.32 -8.74 9.08
C GLU A 125 -11.86 -8.84 10.51
N GLY A 126 -10.98 -8.89 11.52
CA GLY A 126 -11.36 -8.92 12.93
C GLY A 126 -11.82 -10.31 13.41
N GLY A 127 -12.65 -10.33 14.45
CA GLY A 127 -13.14 -11.56 15.09
C GLY A 127 -12.32 -11.98 16.32
N ASP A 128 -12.77 -13.05 16.99
CA ASP A 128 -12.21 -13.48 18.29
C ASP A 128 -10.73 -13.88 18.21
N ASP A 129 -10.28 -14.34 17.04
CA ASP A 129 -8.91 -14.78 16.77
C ASP A 129 -7.98 -13.64 16.27
N ALA A 130 -8.46 -12.39 16.19
CA ALA A 130 -7.68 -11.26 15.68
C ALA A 130 -6.64 -10.77 16.72
N ASP A 131 -5.63 -11.59 16.97
CA ASP A 131 -4.47 -11.30 17.83
C ASP A 131 -3.43 -10.47 17.06
N PRO A 132 -3.13 -9.21 17.45
CA PRO A 132 -2.10 -8.40 16.78
C PRO A 132 -0.72 -9.10 16.70
N ASN A 133 -0.40 -9.98 17.64
CA ASN A 133 0.87 -10.72 17.62
C ASN A 133 0.96 -11.71 16.45
N MET A 134 -0.16 -12.09 15.81
CA MET A 134 -0.11 -12.94 14.63
C MET A 134 0.60 -12.26 13.46
N VAL A 135 0.37 -10.96 13.29
CA VAL A 135 1.01 -10.13 12.26
C VAL A 135 2.51 -10.03 12.52
N ILE A 136 2.88 -9.70 13.77
CA ILE A 136 4.28 -9.61 14.21
C ILE A 136 5.01 -10.94 13.96
N ARG A 137 4.43 -12.07 14.40
CA ARG A 137 5.03 -13.40 14.19
C ARG A 137 5.21 -13.73 12.71
N ALA A 138 4.25 -13.38 11.84
CA ALA A 138 4.36 -13.64 10.42
C ALA A 138 5.48 -12.80 9.77
N ALA A 139 5.60 -11.52 10.14
CA ALA A 139 6.69 -10.65 9.68
C ALA A 139 8.05 -11.12 10.20
N ASP A 140 8.15 -11.50 11.48
CA ASP A 140 9.37 -12.03 12.10
C ASP A 140 9.85 -13.31 11.40
N ASN A 141 8.92 -14.22 11.07
CA ASN A 141 9.24 -15.44 10.33
C ASN A 141 9.79 -15.15 8.92
N MET A 142 9.23 -14.14 8.24
CA MET A 142 9.75 -13.70 6.94
C MET A 142 11.16 -13.12 7.09
N VAL A 143 11.39 -12.24 8.07
CA VAL A 143 12.73 -11.68 8.35
C VAL A 143 13.73 -12.79 8.67
N ALA A 144 13.35 -13.74 9.52
CA ALA A 144 14.20 -14.85 9.94
C ALA A 144 14.54 -15.82 8.80
N SER A 145 13.62 -16.07 7.86
CA SER A 145 13.91 -16.90 6.69
C SER A 145 14.89 -16.24 5.73
N GLY A 146 14.92 -14.90 5.71
CA GLY A 146 15.72 -14.12 4.79
C GLY A 146 15.31 -14.28 3.32
N GLN A 147 14.18 -14.96 3.05
CA GLN A 147 13.63 -15.20 1.71
C GLN A 147 12.54 -14.18 1.37
N GLY A 148 12.66 -13.59 0.19
CA GLY A 148 11.67 -12.69 -0.38
C GLY A 148 12.24 -11.92 -1.57
N SER A 149 11.39 -11.54 -2.52
CA SER A 149 11.75 -10.59 -3.58
C SER A 149 11.83 -9.14 -3.05
N ASP A 150 12.42 -8.24 -3.83
CA ASP A 150 12.47 -6.81 -3.48
C ASP A 150 11.07 -6.25 -3.19
N THR A 151 10.08 -6.59 -4.02
CA THR A 151 8.67 -6.21 -3.80
C THR A 151 8.14 -6.73 -2.49
N GLU A 152 8.36 -8.02 -2.20
CA GLU A 152 7.85 -8.65 -0.98
C GLU A 152 8.43 -8.00 0.29
N TRP A 153 9.74 -7.66 0.28
CA TRP A 153 10.36 -6.92 1.38
C TRP A 153 9.76 -5.54 1.57
N ILE A 154 9.59 -4.79 0.48
CA ILE A 154 9.01 -3.44 0.50
C ILE A 154 7.56 -3.49 1.01
N TYR A 155 6.74 -4.42 0.50
CA TYR A 155 5.34 -4.54 0.88
C TYR A 155 5.17 -5.04 2.32
N MET A 156 6.05 -5.93 2.79
CA MET A 156 6.08 -6.29 4.21
C MET A 156 6.38 -5.08 5.09
N ALA A 157 7.38 -4.27 4.73
CA ALA A 157 7.73 -3.06 5.47
C ALA A 157 6.59 -2.02 5.49
N PHE A 158 5.90 -1.79 4.37
CA PHE A 158 4.71 -0.92 4.37
C PHE A 158 3.57 -1.48 5.21
N GLY A 159 3.31 -2.79 5.13
CA GLY A 159 2.32 -3.46 5.95
C GLY A 159 2.60 -3.27 7.44
N MET A 160 3.86 -3.44 7.85
CA MET A 160 4.29 -3.25 9.24
C MET A 160 4.32 -1.79 9.67
N SER A 161 4.62 -0.85 8.77
CA SER A 161 4.50 0.59 9.03
C SER A 161 3.06 0.97 9.36
N ARG A 162 2.11 0.60 8.49
CA ARG A 162 0.68 0.84 8.71
C ARG A 162 0.18 0.17 9.99
N PHE A 163 0.59 -1.08 10.24
CA PHE A 163 0.25 -1.80 11.46
C PHE A 163 0.78 -1.10 12.72
N ALA A 164 2.03 -0.65 12.69
CA ALA A 164 2.67 0.05 13.81
C ALA A 164 2.01 1.41 14.10
N HIS A 165 1.68 2.18 13.07
CA HIS A 165 0.95 3.45 13.20
C HIS A 165 -0.46 3.24 13.77
N GLY A 166 -1.20 2.25 13.25
CA GLY A 166 -2.53 1.91 13.76
C GLY A 166 -2.52 1.40 15.21
N ALA A 167 -1.39 0.84 15.66
CA ALA A 167 -1.18 0.44 17.05
C ALA A 167 -0.58 1.55 17.94
N GLU A 168 -0.45 2.78 17.41
CA GLU A 168 0.19 3.93 18.07
C GLU A 168 1.61 3.64 18.59
N LYS A 169 2.32 2.75 17.90
CA LYS A 169 3.67 2.26 18.26
C LYS A 169 4.61 2.33 17.05
N PRO A 170 4.84 3.52 16.48
CA PRO A 170 5.59 3.66 15.23
C PRO A 170 7.01 3.07 15.31
N LYS A 171 7.67 3.03 16.47
CA LYS A 171 9.01 2.42 16.61
C LYS A 171 9.03 0.90 16.41
N MET A 172 7.88 0.23 16.50
CA MET A 172 7.76 -1.22 16.24
C MET A 172 8.14 -1.58 14.80
N GLN A 173 7.99 -0.65 13.86
CA GLN A 173 8.30 -0.92 12.46
C GLN A 173 9.81 -1.03 12.17
N LYS A 174 10.68 -0.62 13.11
CA LYS A 174 12.13 -0.52 12.94
C LYS A 174 12.78 -1.76 12.29
N PRO A 175 12.67 -2.98 12.87
CA PRO A 175 13.34 -4.16 12.30
C PRO A 175 12.88 -4.47 10.87
N TYR A 176 11.62 -4.18 10.54
CA TYR A 176 11.04 -4.45 9.24
C TYR A 176 11.48 -3.42 8.19
N LEU A 177 11.49 -2.12 8.56
CA LEU A 177 12.02 -1.05 7.72
C LEU A 177 13.51 -1.27 7.42
N GLU A 178 14.33 -1.46 8.46
CA GLU A 178 15.78 -1.64 8.29
C GLU A 178 16.11 -2.87 7.45
N THR A 179 15.38 -3.98 7.66
CA THR A 179 15.54 -5.20 6.85
C THR A 179 15.19 -4.93 5.39
N ALA A 180 14.03 -4.33 5.11
CA ALA A 180 13.61 -4.06 3.74
C ALA A 180 14.57 -3.09 3.02
N LEU A 181 15.00 -2.03 3.70
CA LEU A 181 15.96 -1.06 3.15
C LEU A 181 17.32 -1.69 2.80
N ALA A 182 17.78 -2.64 3.62
CA ALA A 182 19.01 -3.39 3.37
C ALA A 182 18.85 -4.40 2.23
N LYS A 183 17.75 -5.16 2.20
CA LYS A 183 17.47 -6.16 1.15
C LYS A 183 17.28 -5.54 -0.22
N THR A 184 16.74 -4.32 -0.27
CA THR A 184 16.42 -3.62 -1.52
C THR A 184 17.43 -2.53 -1.91
N GLU A 185 18.58 -2.44 -1.23
CA GLU A 185 19.61 -1.43 -1.52
C GLU A 185 20.04 -1.40 -3.00
N LYS A 186 20.11 -2.57 -3.63
CA LYS A 186 20.56 -2.75 -5.01
C LYS A 186 19.44 -2.76 -6.04
N THR A 187 18.22 -2.41 -5.64
CA THR A 187 17.07 -2.48 -6.55
C THR A 187 17.23 -1.50 -7.72
N ILE A 188 17.10 -2.01 -8.94
CA ILE A 188 17.22 -1.21 -10.17
C ILE A 188 15.86 -0.90 -10.80
N ASP A 189 14.79 -1.46 -10.26
CA ASP A 189 13.42 -1.19 -10.70
C ASP A 189 13.03 0.25 -10.27
N PRO A 190 12.68 1.14 -11.22
CA PRO A 190 12.30 2.51 -10.90
C PRO A 190 11.13 2.64 -9.92
N ASP A 191 10.11 1.78 -10.01
CA ASP A 191 8.94 1.83 -9.13
C ASP A 191 9.33 1.38 -7.73
N LEU A 192 10.12 0.30 -7.61
CA LEU A 192 10.63 -0.15 -6.32
C LEU A 192 11.60 0.85 -5.69
N ARG A 193 12.39 1.59 -6.48
CA ARG A 193 13.22 2.69 -5.96
C ARG A 193 12.38 3.80 -5.34
N ARG A 194 11.26 4.18 -5.97
CA ARG A 194 10.33 5.17 -5.41
C ARG A 194 9.72 4.68 -4.09
N TYR A 195 9.23 3.45 -4.05
CA TYR A 195 8.68 2.85 -2.83
C TYR A 195 9.72 2.72 -1.71
N ARG A 196 10.95 2.34 -2.06
CA ARG A 196 12.08 2.34 -1.12
C ARG A 196 12.38 3.75 -0.59
N GLY A 197 12.25 4.77 -1.44
CA GLY A 197 12.34 6.18 -1.03
C GLY A 197 11.31 6.53 0.05
N ASP A 198 10.07 6.07 -0.08
CA ASP A 198 9.04 6.27 0.94
C ASP A 198 9.40 5.57 2.27
N LEU A 199 9.99 4.38 2.23
CA LEU A 199 10.50 3.71 3.43
C LEU A 199 11.66 4.47 4.10
N LEU A 200 12.52 5.16 3.34
CA LEU A 200 13.56 6.02 3.90
C LEU A 200 12.98 7.24 4.61
N ILE A 201 11.90 7.80 4.06
CA ILE A 201 11.17 8.92 4.67
C ILE A 201 10.58 8.47 6.02
N GLU A 202 9.86 7.34 6.05
CA GLU A 202 9.30 6.75 7.27
C GLU A 202 10.39 6.47 8.32
N HIS A 203 11.51 5.87 7.87
CA HIS A 203 12.65 5.59 8.75
C HIS A 203 13.23 6.88 9.37
N ALA A 204 13.46 7.91 8.55
CA ALA A 204 13.98 9.18 9.03
C ALA A 204 13.02 9.87 10.01
N LEU A 205 11.71 9.85 9.75
CA LEU A 205 10.70 10.46 10.62
C LEU A 205 10.55 9.75 11.97
N TYR A 206 10.38 8.43 11.96
CA TYR A 206 9.88 7.70 13.13
C TYR A 206 10.93 6.88 13.87
N ILE A 207 12.04 6.55 13.20
CA ILE A 207 13.12 5.75 13.79
C ILE A 207 14.29 6.64 14.17
N GLU A 208 14.76 7.45 13.22
CA GLU A 208 15.84 8.41 13.46
C GLU A 208 15.36 9.69 14.15
N GLU A 209 14.05 9.97 14.10
CA GLU A 209 13.45 11.22 14.58
C GLU A 209 14.12 12.46 13.96
N ASN A 210 14.62 12.32 12.72
CA ASN A 210 15.32 13.34 11.96
C ASN A 210 14.43 13.91 10.86
N LYS A 211 13.67 14.94 11.24
CA LYS A 211 12.74 15.65 10.37
C LYS A 211 13.40 16.30 9.16
N GLU A 212 14.60 16.86 9.30
CA GLU A 212 15.32 17.50 8.19
C GLU A 212 15.75 16.48 7.13
N LYS A 213 16.25 15.32 7.59
CA LYS A 213 16.60 14.21 6.71
C LYS A 213 15.37 13.64 6.01
N ALA A 214 14.25 13.50 6.72
CA ALA A 214 12.99 13.08 6.12
C ALA A 214 12.53 14.03 5.00
N VAL A 215 12.63 15.34 5.22
CA VAL A 215 12.29 16.36 4.20
C VAL A 215 13.22 16.24 2.99
N THR A 216 14.52 16.01 3.21
CA THR A 216 15.47 15.78 2.11
C THR A 216 15.10 14.55 1.29
N TYR A 217 14.75 13.44 1.96
CA TYR A 217 14.27 12.25 1.25
C TYR A 217 12.95 12.48 0.54
N LYS A 218 11.99 13.17 1.15
CA LYS A 218 10.70 13.48 0.52
C LYS A 218 10.91 14.26 -0.76
N ARG A 219 11.69 15.36 -0.71
CA ARG A 219 11.99 16.17 -1.90
C ARG A 219 12.69 15.35 -2.98
N GLY A 220 13.66 14.51 -2.59
CA GLY A 220 14.39 13.64 -3.52
C GLY A 220 13.54 12.52 -4.15
N ASN A 221 12.41 12.16 -3.52
CA ASN A 221 11.49 11.13 -4.01
C ASN A 221 10.30 11.68 -4.82
N MET A 222 10.21 13.00 -4.98
CA MET A 222 9.20 13.63 -5.85
C MET A 222 9.53 13.35 -7.33
N ALA A 223 8.50 13.35 -8.18
CA ALA A 223 8.67 13.14 -9.61
C ALA A 223 9.51 14.24 -10.29
N GLU A 224 10.14 13.93 -11.43
CA GLU A 224 10.79 14.95 -12.23
C GLU A 224 9.78 16.02 -12.67
N GLY A 225 10.16 17.30 -12.55
CA GLY A 225 9.27 18.42 -12.91
C GLY A 225 8.18 18.75 -11.89
N TRP A 226 8.14 18.10 -10.72
CA TRP A 226 7.08 18.30 -9.70
C TRP A 226 6.90 19.76 -9.26
N MET A 227 7.96 20.58 -9.34
CA MET A 227 7.88 21.99 -8.97
C MET A 227 7.08 22.84 -9.96
N GLU A 228 6.72 22.32 -11.14
CA GLU A 228 5.87 23.00 -12.13
C GLU A 228 4.47 22.40 -12.23
N ASP A 229 4.14 21.46 -11.33
CA ASP A 229 2.82 20.84 -11.24
C ASP A 229 2.13 21.24 -9.94
N ALA A 230 0.92 21.81 -10.05
CA ALA A 230 0.19 22.34 -8.90
C ALA A 230 -0.18 21.25 -7.88
N GLY A 231 -0.58 20.08 -8.37
CA GLY A 231 -0.97 18.94 -7.54
C GLY A 231 0.21 18.33 -6.79
N GLU A 232 1.38 18.22 -7.44
CA GLU A 232 2.60 17.73 -6.79
C GLU A 232 3.18 18.73 -5.77
N LEU A 233 3.15 20.04 -6.08
CA LEU A 233 3.50 21.09 -5.12
C LEU A 233 2.63 21.00 -3.86
N ASN A 234 1.32 20.82 -4.04
CA ASN A 234 0.38 20.62 -2.94
C ASN A 234 0.66 19.30 -2.19
N SER A 235 0.97 18.22 -2.89
CA SER A 235 1.29 16.92 -2.28
C SER A 235 2.52 17.00 -1.37
N PHE A 236 3.55 17.76 -1.77
CA PHE A 236 4.70 18.04 -0.91
C PHE A 236 4.32 18.91 0.29
N ALA A 237 3.58 20.01 0.06
CA ALA A 237 3.18 20.94 1.11
C ALA A 237 2.29 20.26 2.18
N TRP A 238 1.31 19.47 1.74
CA TRP A 238 0.43 18.69 2.61
C TRP A 238 1.20 17.68 3.44
N TRP A 239 2.13 16.93 2.83
CA TRP A 239 2.98 16.00 3.58
C TRP A 239 3.82 16.71 4.66
N CYS A 240 4.34 17.90 4.35
CA CYS A 240 5.07 18.72 5.31
C CYS A 240 4.16 19.17 6.48
N PHE A 241 2.91 19.57 6.18
CA PHE A 241 1.90 19.92 7.17
C PHE A 241 1.57 18.75 8.10
N GLU A 242 1.20 17.59 7.55
CA GLU A 242 0.83 16.40 8.33
C GLU A 242 1.93 15.97 9.30
N ASN A 243 3.19 16.09 8.88
CA ASN A 243 4.34 15.69 9.69
C ASN A 243 4.91 16.83 10.56
N LYS A 244 4.34 18.03 10.46
CA LYS A 244 4.81 19.24 11.14
C LYS A 244 6.30 19.47 10.91
N VAL A 245 6.69 19.48 9.65
CA VAL A 245 8.06 19.68 9.18
C VAL A 245 8.11 20.74 8.10
N ASN A 246 9.18 21.54 8.07
CA ASN A 246 9.49 22.41 6.94
C ASN A 246 8.32 23.32 6.47
N LEU A 247 7.53 23.82 7.42
CA LEU A 247 6.28 24.53 7.14
C LEU A 247 6.48 25.82 6.34
N GLN A 248 7.65 26.46 6.45
CA GLN A 248 7.96 27.67 5.69
C GLN A 248 8.01 27.38 4.19
N GLU A 249 8.81 26.40 3.79
CA GLU A 249 8.91 26.02 2.38
C GLU A 249 7.61 25.36 1.90
N ALA A 250 6.91 24.61 2.76
CA ALA A 250 5.59 24.07 2.44
C ALA A 250 4.60 25.19 2.07
N GLU A 251 4.61 26.30 2.80
CA GLU A 251 3.81 27.49 2.49
C GLU A 251 4.18 28.06 1.11
N GLU A 252 5.48 28.19 0.80
CA GLU A 252 5.97 28.66 -0.50
C GLU A 252 5.52 27.74 -1.65
N MET A 253 5.60 26.42 -1.47
CA MET A 253 5.16 25.44 -2.46
C MET A 253 3.64 25.50 -2.67
N ALA A 254 2.85 25.57 -1.60
CA ALA A 254 1.40 25.68 -1.69
C ALA A 254 0.98 26.99 -2.39
N ARG A 255 1.64 28.11 -2.10
CA ARG A 255 1.43 29.40 -2.81
C ARG A 255 1.70 29.27 -4.31
N LYS A 256 2.84 28.70 -4.69
CA LYS A 256 3.14 28.44 -6.11
C LYS A 256 2.09 27.51 -6.73
N GLY A 257 1.63 26.49 -6.01
CA GLY A 257 0.56 25.59 -6.45
C GLY A 257 -0.74 26.34 -6.75
N VAL A 258 -1.15 27.28 -5.88
CA VAL A 258 -2.32 28.14 -6.12
C VAL A 258 -2.13 29.00 -7.37
N GLU A 259 -0.94 29.55 -7.60
CA GLU A 259 -0.67 30.36 -8.80
C GLU A 259 -0.77 29.54 -10.09
N LEU A 260 -0.29 28.30 -10.08
CA LEU A 260 -0.31 27.40 -11.24
C LEU A 260 -1.68 26.76 -11.49
N ALA A 261 -2.46 26.48 -10.45
CA ALA A 261 -3.71 25.74 -10.58
C ALA A 261 -4.78 26.54 -11.34
N PRO A 262 -5.54 25.90 -12.27
CA PRO A 262 -6.72 26.51 -12.85
C PRO A 262 -7.82 26.71 -11.80
N ALA A 263 -8.79 27.59 -12.10
CA ALA A 263 -9.95 27.77 -11.23
C ALA A 263 -10.73 26.46 -11.03
N GLY A 264 -11.24 26.24 -9.83
CA GLY A 264 -12.04 25.07 -9.44
C GLY A 264 -11.42 24.23 -8.33
N LYS A 265 -11.81 22.96 -8.29
CA LYS A 265 -11.59 22.06 -7.13
C LYS A 265 -10.14 21.84 -6.75
N GLU A 266 -9.24 21.74 -7.73
CA GLU A 266 -7.82 21.60 -7.45
C GLU A 266 -7.29 22.83 -6.71
N LYS A 267 -7.50 24.04 -7.26
CA LYS A 267 -7.12 25.29 -6.59
C LYS A 267 -7.76 25.43 -5.21
N ALA A 268 -9.02 25.05 -5.04
CA ALA A 268 -9.68 25.03 -3.72
C ALA A 268 -8.96 24.13 -2.71
N MET A 269 -8.53 22.94 -3.13
CA MET A 269 -7.77 22.00 -2.30
C MET A 269 -6.40 22.58 -1.90
N ILE A 270 -5.68 23.22 -2.82
CA ILE A 270 -4.37 23.82 -2.50
C ILE A 270 -4.54 25.02 -1.55
N LEU A 271 -5.61 25.81 -1.73
CA LEU A 271 -5.94 26.91 -0.82
C LEU A 271 -6.27 26.44 0.60
N ASP A 272 -6.96 25.30 0.76
CA ASP A 272 -7.19 24.68 2.08
C ASP A 272 -5.87 24.22 2.72
N THR A 273 -4.98 23.54 1.97
CA THR A 273 -3.63 23.19 2.46
C THR A 273 -2.85 24.44 2.90
N LEU A 274 -2.89 25.52 2.11
CA LEU A 274 -2.22 26.77 2.44
C LEU A 274 -2.81 27.40 3.71
N ALA A 275 -4.13 27.35 3.89
CA ALA A 275 -4.80 27.83 5.09
C ALA A 275 -4.36 27.05 6.34
N GLU A 276 -4.32 25.72 6.25
CA GLU A 276 -3.83 24.83 7.32
C GLU A 276 -2.39 25.16 7.73
N ILE A 277 -1.50 25.33 6.74
CA ILE A 277 -0.09 25.69 6.97
C ILE A 277 0.03 27.06 7.63
N CYS A 278 -0.68 28.08 7.12
CA CYS A 278 -0.68 29.42 7.71
C CYS A 278 -1.14 29.41 9.16
N ASN A 279 -2.20 28.64 9.47
CA ASN A 279 -2.71 28.52 10.83
C ASN A 279 -1.70 27.85 11.77
N GLU A 280 -1.06 26.74 11.34
CA GLU A 280 -0.03 26.04 12.13
C GLU A 280 1.20 26.94 12.37
N ARG A 281 1.50 27.84 11.43
CA ARG A 281 2.56 28.86 11.56
C ARG A 281 2.15 30.08 12.39
N GLY A 282 0.89 30.15 12.83
CA GLY A 282 0.36 31.23 13.66
C GLY A 282 -0.24 32.42 12.90
N SER A 283 -0.27 32.38 11.56
CA SER A 283 -0.87 33.41 10.70
C SER A 283 -2.36 33.15 10.48
N CYS A 284 -3.15 33.25 11.55
CA CYS A 284 -4.56 32.88 11.55
C CYS A 284 -5.43 33.79 10.66
N GLU A 285 -5.10 35.07 10.52
CA GLU A 285 -5.81 35.95 9.57
C GLU A 285 -5.64 35.43 8.13
N SER A 286 -4.41 35.11 7.74
CA SER A 286 -4.14 34.56 6.41
C SER A 286 -4.81 33.20 6.18
N ALA A 287 -4.92 32.37 7.23
CA ALA A 287 -5.66 31.12 7.13
C ALA A 287 -7.14 31.35 6.78
N VAL A 288 -7.79 32.33 7.43
CA VAL A 288 -9.17 32.73 7.11
C VAL A 288 -9.26 33.27 5.67
N GLU A 289 -8.32 34.09 5.23
CA GLU A 289 -8.31 34.63 3.87
C GLU A 289 -8.19 33.55 2.79
N TYR A 290 -7.35 32.53 2.99
CA TYR A 290 -7.15 31.46 2.00
C TYR A 290 -8.34 30.49 1.97
N ILE A 291 -8.91 30.14 3.11
CA ILE A 291 -10.09 29.26 3.11
C ILE A 291 -11.33 29.97 2.56
N GLU A 292 -11.47 31.30 2.73
CA GLU A 292 -12.50 32.07 2.04
C GLU A 292 -12.34 32.03 0.51
N GLN A 293 -11.10 32.00 0.01
CA GLN A 293 -10.83 31.79 -1.41
C GLN A 293 -11.18 30.36 -1.83
N ALA A 294 -10.85 29.34 -1.03
CA ALA A 294 -11.23 27.96 -1.33
C ALA A 294 -12.75 27.79 -1.46
N VAL A 295 -13.53 28.43 -0.58
CA VAL A 295 -15.00 28.47 -0.68
C VAL A 295 -15.49 29.15 -1.96
N LYS A 296 -14.77 30.17 -2.48
CA LYS A 296 -15.13 30.80 -3.76
C LYS A 296 -14.83 29.89 -4.94
N GLU A 297 -13.76 29.11 -4.88
CA GLU A 297 -13.35 28.18 -5.92
C GLU A 297 -14.22 26.91 -5.96
N ASP A 298 -14.76 26.47 -4.83
CA ASP A 298 -15.74 25.37 -4.73
C ASP A 298 -16.88 25.69 -3.74
N PRO A 299 -17.86 26.52 -4.14
CA PRO A 299 -18.92 27.02 -3.26
C PRO A 299 -19.93 25.95 -2.81
N GLU A 300 -19.98 24.81 -3.49
CA GLU A 300 -20.86 23.69 -3.14
C GLU A 300 -20.23 22.78 -2.07
N SER A 301 -18.94 22.96 -1.76
CA SER A 301 -18.23 22.17 -0.75
C SER A 301 -18.61 22.61 0.67
N ASP A 302 -19.41 21.80 1.35
CA ASP A 302 -19.71 21.97 2.77
C ASP A 302 -18.46 21.80 3.65
N TYR A 303 -17.45 21.09 3.16
CA TYR A 303 -16.18 20.94 3.88
C TYR A 303 -15.46 22.28 4.03
N TYR A 304 -15.29 23.05 2.95
CA TYR A 304 -14.58 24.33 3.02
C TYR A 304 -15.35 25.39 3.83
N LYS A 305 -16.69 25.35 3.80
CA LYS A 305 -17.52 26.22 4.65
C LYS A 305 -17.28 25.95 6.15
N LYS A 306 -17.21 24.67 6.54
CA LYS A 306 -16.90 24.26 7.93
C LYS A 306 -15.46 24.59 8.31
N GLN A 307 -14.50 24.42 7.40
CA GLN A 307 -13.12 24.83 7.63
C GLN A 307 -13.01 26.34 7.87
N LEU A 308 -13.76 27.16 7.11
CA LEU A 308 -13.83 28.61 7.32
C LEU A 308 -14.37 28.97 8.70
N GLU A 309 -15.47 28.34 9.14
CA GLU A 309 -15.99 28.52 10.50
C GLU A 309 -14.94 28.17 11.56
N ARG A 310 -14.28 27.01 11.41
CA ARG A 310 -13.22 26.53 12.30
C ARG A 310 -12.05 27.54 12.40
N PHE A 311 -11.56 28.05 11.27
CA PHE A 311 -10.47 29.03 11.28
C PHE A 311 -10.88 30.38 11.88
N ARG A 312 -12.13 30.83 11.69
CA ARG A 312 -12.65 32.03 12.34
C ARG A 312 -12.73 31.88 13.86
N GLU A 313 -13.17 30.72 14.35
CA GLU A 313 -13.16 30.41 15.78
C GLU A 313 -11.74 30.41 16.36
N LEU A 314 -10.79 29.79 15.66
CA LEU A 314 -9.38 29.79 16.05
C LEU A 314 -8.80 31.21 16.11
N LEU A 315 -9.10 32.07 15.13
CA LEU A 315 -8.67 33.47 15.12
C LEU A 315 -9.23 34.25 16.32
N MET A 316 -10.53 34.08 16.62
CA MET A 316 -11.15 34.71 17.79
C MET A 316 -10.53 34.25 19.11
N SER A 317 -10.11 32.99 19.21
CA SER A 317 -9.50 32.43 20.42
C SER A 317 -8.08 32.95 20.69
N LYS A 318 -7.41 33.51 19.67
CA LYS A 318 -6.04 34.05 19.75
C LYS A 318 -5.98 35.57 19.89
N SER A 319 -7.12 36.25 19.73
CA SER A 319 -7.27 37.71 19.84
C SER A 319 -7.56 38.12 21.28
#